data_AF-A0A8X6XZS2-F1
#
_entry.id   AF-A0A8X6XZS2-F1
#
_cell.length_a   1.000
_cell.length_b   1.000
_cell.length_c   1.000
_cell.angle_alpha   90.00
_cell.angle_beta   90.00
_cell.angle_gamma   90.00
#
_symmetry.space_group_name_H-M   'P 1'
#
loop_
_entity.id
_entity.type
_entity.pdbx_description
1 polymer ?
#
loop_
_entity_poly.entity_id
_entity_poly.type
_entity_poly.pdbx_seq_one_letter_code
_entity_poly.pdbx_strand_id
1 'polypeptide(L)'
;MPPPNYPKDSLGNESYLKNNEGSEYYLTQGNQVFAIKEGKPYYAKDKDENEFYPVVNGKVEVIPFLYAKDALGNEKYPQDAQGNEIALKAQGKTGWTYAIDKDGNAFYPTDNTGADNVLGRYIYKNDGSIKYPLNQEGYPMYETDDTTNDELYSIKSDGSINWGVDREGNQIYAKKENGDEYYPRMGNLHATNWVHLNMLALGMEKSYSPWMHMEMKAI
;
A
#
# COMPACT_ATOMS: atom_id res chain seq x y z
N MET A 1 32.01 -7.15 -0.89
CA MET A 1 32.48 -7.30 0.52
C MET A 1 31.66 -8.41 1.16
N PRO A 2 32.23 -9.23 2.05
CA PRO A 2 31.46 -10.22 2.80
C PRO A 2 30.49 -9.50 3.77
N PRO A 3 29.31 -10.07 4.04
CA PRO A 3 28.35 -9.53 5.02
C PRO A 3 28.95 -9.50 6.44
N PRO A 4 28.40 -8.68 7.36
CA PRO A 4 28.74 -8.74 8.77
C PRO A 4 28.56 -10.17 9.29
N ASN A 5 29.57 -10.70 9.99
CA ASN A 5 29.44 -12.00 10.65
C ASN A 5 28.59 -11.83 11.92
N TYR A 6 27.30 -12.10 11.81
CA TYR A 6 26.41 -12.19 12.97
C TYR A 6 26.66 -13.49 13.75
N PRO A 7 26.51 -13.48 15.09
CA PRO A 7 26.51 -14.70 15.89
C PRO A 7 25.45 -15.66 15.39
N LYS A 8 25.79 -16.96 15.34
CA LYS A 8 24.85 -17.99 14.91
C LYS A 8 24.23 -18.71 16.09
N ASP A 9 22.92 -18.98 16.01
CA ASP A 9 22.25 -19.85 16.97
C ASP A 9 22.67 -21.33 16.79
N SER A 10 22.13 -22.22 17.62
CA SER A 10 22.42 -23.66 17.54
C SER A 10 21.94 -24.33 16.24
N LEU A 11 21.13 -23.64 15.44
CA LEU A 11 20.64 -24.09 14.14
C LEU A 11 21.46 -23.47 12.98
N GLY A 12 22.43 -22.60 13.28
CA GLY A 12 23.28 -21.93 12.30
C GLY A 12 22.69 -20.64 11.73
N ASN A 13 21.57 -20.14 12.26
CA ASN A 13 20.96 -18.89 11.80
C ASN A 13 21.68 -17.68 12.39
N GLU A 14 21.89 -16.64 11.58
CA GLU A 14 22.40 -15.37 12.07
C GLU A 14 21.37 -14.70 13.00
N SER A 15 21.81 -14.39 14.22
CA SER A 15 21.00 -13.80 15.28
C SER A 15 21.52 -12.41 15.61
N TYR A 16 20.61 -11.47 15.87
CA TYR A 16 21.00 -10.20 16.45
C TYR A 16 21.51 -10.42 17.87
N LEU A 17 22.55 -9.66 18.23
CA LEU A 17 22.91 -9.51 19.62
C LEU A 17 21.85 -8.66 20.31
N LYS A 18 21.52 -9.02 21.56
CA LYS A 18 20.57 -8.28 22.39
C LYS A 18 21.33 -7.43 23.42
N ASN A 19 20.80 -6.25 23.71
CA ASN A 19 21.24 -5.46 24.85
C ASN A 19 20.67 -6.05 26.16
N ASN A 20 21.02 -5.47 27.31
CA ASN A 20 20.54 -5.93 28.62
C ASN A 20 19.02 -5.77 28.81
N GLU A 21 18.35 -5.01 27.95
CA GLU A 21 16.91 -4.78 27.97
C GLU A 21 16.16 -5.75 27.04
N GLY A 22 16.88 -6.58 26.27
CA GLY A 22 16.32 -7.55 25.34
C GLY A 22 16.15 -7.05 23.91
N SER A 23 16.43 -5.77 23.62
CA SER A 23 16.38 -5.21 22.27
C SER A 23 17.57 -5.66 21.44
N GLU A 24 17.30 -6.04 20.20
CA GLU A 24 18.28 -6.40 19.19
C GLU A 24 19.00 -5.15 18.67
N TYR A 25 20.22 -5.30 18.14
CA TYR A 25 20.93 -4.19 17.49
C TYR A 25 21.67 -4.61 16.23
N TYR A 26 21.71 -3.69 15.26
CA TYR A 26 22.42 -3.89 14.00
C TYR A 26 23.93 -3.90 14.16
N LEU A 27 24.59 -4.87 13.54
CA LEU A 27 26.04 -4.82 13.34
C LEU A 27 26.31 -4.08 12.03
N THR A 28 26.88 -2.89 12.12
CA THR A 28 27.29 -2.13 10.93
C THR A 28 28.68 -2.59 10.50
N GLN A 29 28.78 -3.41 9.45
CA GLN A 29 30.05 -3.68 8.77
C GLN A 29 29.95 -3.20 7.32
N GLY A 30 30.57 -2.06 7.01
CA GLY A 30 30.41 -1.41 5.71
C GLY A 30 29.00 -0.85 5.50
N ASN A 31 28.38 -1.16 4.37
CA ASN A 31 27.05 -0.63 3.99
C ASN A 31 25.88 -1.59 4.30
N GLN A 32 26.14 -2.76 4.90
CA GLN A 32 25.10 -3.74 5.15
C GLN A 32 24.66 -3.67 6.62
N VAL A 33 23.37 -3.44 6.83
CA VAL A 33 22.76 -3.18 8.14
C VAL A 33 21.49 -4.00 8.35
N PHE A 34 21.47 -5.23 7.85
CA PHE A 34 20.39 -6.18 8.09
C PHE A 34 20.95 -7.56 8.39
N ALA A 35 20.18 -8.38 9.09
CA ALA A 35 20.51 -9.77 9.40
C ALA A 35 19.70 -10.74 8.53
N ILE A 36 20.14 -12.00 8.49
CA ILE A 36 19.53 -13.07 7.71
C ILE A 36 19.05 -14.18 8.66
N LYS A 37 17.74 -14.37 8.78
CA LYS A 37 17.16 -15.49 9.54
C LYS A 37 16.63 -16.52 8.56
N GLU A 38 17.07 -17.77 8.69
CA GLU A 38 16.64 -18.87 7.81
C GLU A 38 16.83 -18.55 6.32
N GLY A 39 17.91 -17.84 5.97
CA GLY A 39 18.20 -17.44 4.58
C GLY A 39 17.38 -16.27 4.06
N LYS A 40 16.55 -15.60 4.89
CA LYS A 40 15.76 -14.43 4.52
C LYS A 40 16.19 -13.19 5.31
N PRO A 41 16.25 -12.01 4.66
CA PRO A 41 16.55 -10.77 5.38
C PRO A 41 15.43 -10.43 6.37
N TYR A 42 15.77 -9.87 7.52
CA TYR A 42 14.81 -9.39 8.52
C TYR A 42 15.32 -8.17 9.28
N TYR A 43 14.39 -7.39 9.83
CA TYR A 43 14.69 -6.22 10.67
C TYR A 43 14.90 -6.63 12.14
N ALA A 44 15.72 -5.87 12.86
CA ALA A 44 15.96 -6.06 14.29
C ALA A 44 14.73 -5.68 15.09
N LYS A 45 14.53 -6.33 16.24
CA LYS A 45 13.39 -6.13 17.12
C LYS A 45 13.74 -5.46 18.44
N ASP A 46 12.85 -4.61 18.94
CA ASP A 46 12.95 -4.14 20.32
C ASP A 46 12.50 -5.22 21.32
N LYS A 47 12.61 -4.91 22.62
CA LYS A 47 12.18 -5.78 23.72
C LYS A 47 10.68 -6.14 23.69
N ASP A 48 9.88 -5.36 22.97
CA ASP A 48 8.44 -5.51 22.84
C ASP A 48 8.07 -6.21 21.51
N GLU A 49 9.06 -6.81 20.82
CA GLU A 49 8.95 -7.54 19.55
C GLU A 49 8.58 -6.68 18.33
N ASN A 50 8.71 -5.35 18.42
CA ASN A 50 8.54 -4.49 17.25
C ASN A 50 9.84 -4.43 16.45
N GLU A 51 9.74 -4.74 15.16
CA GLU A 51 10.83 -4.51 14.23
C GLU A 51 11.03 -3.01 13.99
N PHE A 52 12.28 -2.59 13.81
CA PHE A 52 12.63 -1.20 13.53
C PHE A 52 13.61 -1.11 12.36
N TYR A 53 13.56 -0.01 11.63
CA TYR A 53 14.48 0.20 10.52
C TYR A 53 15.88 0.59 11.00
N PRO A 54 16.95 0.12 10.36
CA PRO A 54 18.30 0.58 10.64
C PRO A 54 18.44 2.05 10.20
N VAL A 55 19.13 2.84 11.03
CA VAL A 55 19.49 4.23 10.71
C VAL A 55 21.00 4.33 10.57
N VAL A 56 21.47 4.70 9.38
CA VAL A 56 22.90 4.84 9.06
C VAL A 56 23.16 6.26 8.60
N ASN A 57 24.05 6.97 9.30
CA ASN A 57 24.37 8.37 9.02
C ASN A 57 23.11 9.27 8.94
N GLY A 58 22.12 9.01 9.80
CA GLY A 58 20.85 9.75 9.84
C GLY A 58 19.86 9.42 8.71
N LYS A 59 20.11 8.38 7.91
CA LYS A 59 19.19 7.89 6.87
C LYS A 59 18.63 6.53 7.24
N VAL A 60 17.34 6.35 7.02
CA VAL A 60 16.66 5.07 7.15
C VAL A 60 17.08 4.17 5.99
N GLU A 61 17.66 3.02 6.31
CA GLU A 61 18.03 2.00 5.34
C GLU A 61 16.93 0.94 5.27
N VAL A 62 16.56 0.54 4.06
CA VAL A 62 15.43 -0.36 3.80
C VAL A 62 15.89 -1.60 3.04
N ILE A 63 15.37 -2.75 3.42
CA ILE A 63 15.44 -3.95 2.60
C ILE A 63 14.36 -3.81 1.51
N PRO A 64 14.72 -3.90 0.21
CA PRO A 64 13.72 -3.86 -0.85
C PRO A 64 12.59 -4.86 -0.59
N PHE A 65 11.33 -4.40 -0.73
CA PHE A 65 10.11 -5.19 -0.56
C PHE A 65 9.79 -5.71 0.84
N LEU A 66 10.61 -5.40 1.85
CA LEU A 66 10.34 -5.83 3.20
C LEU A 66 10.04 -4.61 4.05
N TYR A 67 8.84 -4.60 4.61
CA TYR A 67 8.45 -3.65 5.65
C TYR A 67 8.78 -4.22 7.03
N ALA A 68 9.15 -3.34 7.97
CA ALA A 68 9.30 -3.71 9.37
C ALA A 68 7.91 -3.95 9.97
N LYS A 69 7.80 -4.90 10.89
CA LYS A 69 6.53 -5.25 11.53
C LYS A 69 6.44 -4.75 12.97
N ASP A 70 5.24 -4.44 13.43
CA ASP A 70 4.97 -4.29 14.86
C ASP A 70 4.84 -5.66 15.55
N ALA A 71 4.69 -5.65 16.87
CA ALA A 71 4.52 -6.87 17.67
C ALA A 71 3.25 -7.68 17.33
N LEU A 72 2.26 -7.05 16.67
CA LEU A 72 1.03 -7.68 16.21
C LEU A 72 1.17 -8.28 14.80
N GLY A 73 2.29 -8.04 14.13
CA GLY A 73 2.59 -8.50 12.78
C GLY A 73 2.10 -7.55 11.68
N ASN A 74 1.62 -6.35 12.01
CA ASN A 74 1.30 -5.34 11.00
C ASN A 74 2.61 -4.76 10.45
N GLU A 75 2.71 -4.66 9.14
CA GLU A 75 3.81 -3.93 8.52
C GLU A 75 3.71 -2.43 8.84
N LYS A 76 4.84 -1.74 8.77
CA LYS A 76 4.97 -0.31 9.02
C LYS A 76 5.80 0.28 7.90
N TYR A 77 5.50 1.51 7.49
CA TYR A 77 6.34 2.21 6.54
C TYR A 77 7.60 2.76 7.23
N PRO A 78 8.75 2.85 6.53
CA PRO A 78 9.84 3.70 6.96
C PRO A 78 9.40 5.17 6.89
N GLN A 79 9.94 6.00 7.77
CA GLN A 79 9.66 7.44 7.81
C GLN A 79 10.88 8.27 7.40
N ASP A 80 10.64 9.39 6.72
CA ASP A 80 11.67 10.41 6.50
C ASP A 80 11.90 11.27 7.76
N ALA A 81 12.82 12.23 7.67
CA ALA A 81 13.15 13.11 8.79
C ALA A 81 12.02 14.10 9.14
N GLN A 82 11.00 14.23 8.29
CA GLN A 82 9.81 15.08 8.49
C GLN A 82 8.63 14.28 9.06
N GLY A 83 8.79 12.96 9.22
CA GLY A 83 7.75 12.05 9.71
C GLY A 83 6.81 11.53 8.62
N ASN A 84 7.11 11.76 7.34
CA ASN A 84 6.30 11.21 6.25
C ASN A 84 6.67 9.74 6.01
N GLU A 85 5.67 8.90 5.85
CA GLU A 85 5.84 7.50 5.50
C GLU A 85 6.19 7.31 4.03
N ILE A 86 7.14 6.41 3.76
CA ILE A 86 7.69 6.18 2.43
C ILE A 86 7.37 4.76 1.95
N ALA A 87 6.58 4.63 0.88
CA ALA A 87 6.43 3.34 0.22
C ALA A 87 7.72 2.87 -0.47
N LEU A 88 7.94 1.56 -0.42
CA LEU A 88 9.02 0.90 -1.13
C LEU A 88 8.64 0.64 -2.59
N LYS A 89 9.60 0.86 -3.50
CA LYS A 89 9.43 0.56 -4.93
C LYS A 89 9.60 -0.93 -5.21
N ALA A 90 8.81 -1.45 -6.14
CA ALA A 90 9.00 -2.81 -6.62
C ALA A 90 10.23 -2.90 -7.55
N GLN A 91 11.23 -3.73 -7.22
CA GLN A 91 12.41 -3.97 -8.07
C GLN A 91 11.99 -4.46 -9.47
N GLY A 92 12.45 -3.74 -10.50
CA GLY A 92 12.21 -4.09 -11.90
C GLY A 92 10.76 -3.93 -12.37
N LYS A 93 9.87 -3.34 -11.57
CA LYS A 93 8.48 -3.06 -11.94
C LYS A 93 8.15 -1.58 -11.82
N THR A 94 7.24 -1.10 -12.67
CA THR A 94 6.57 0.18 -12.49
C THR A 94 5.47 0.01 -11.44
N GLY A 95 5.82 0.10 -10.16
CA GLY A 95 4.83 -0.02 -9.10
C GLY A 95 5.39 0.16 -7.71
N TRP A 96 4.51 0.57 -6.80
CA TRP A 96 4.77 0.67 -5.37
C TRP A 96 4.31 -0.59 -4.68
N THR A 97 5.03 -0.99 -3.63
CA THR A 97 4.55 -1.98 -2.68
C THR A 97 3.88 -1.28 -1.52
N TYR A 98 2.74 -1.77 -1.08
CA TYR A 98 2.03 -1.23 0.08
C TYR A 98 2.30 -2.13 1.29
N ALA A 99 2.39 -1.53 2.47
CA ALA A 99 2.45 -2.26 3.71
C ALA A 99 1.08 -2.93 3.94
N ILE A 100 1.11 -4.12 4.53
CA ILE A 100 -0.09 -4.89 4.88
C ILE A 100 -0.24 -5.06 6.39
N ASP A 101 -1.47 -5.01 6.88
CA ASP A 101 -1.78 -5.41 8.26
C ASP A 101 -1.67 -6.93 8.44
N LYS A 102 -1.78 -7.39 9.69
CA LYS A 102 -1.75 -8.82 10.04
C LYS A 102 -2.86 -9.65 9.37
N ASP A 103 -3.94 -9.01 8.93
CA ASP A 103 -5.08 -9.63 8.26
C ASP A 103 -4.93 -9.61 6.73
N GLY A 104 -3.82 -9.07 6.23
CA GLY A 104 -3.45 -9.00 4.81
C GLY A 104 -4.01 -7.79 4.08
N ASN A 105 -4.59 -6.80 4.77
CA ASN A 105 -5.12 -5.61 4.12
C ASN A 105 -4.01 -4.60 3.87
N ALA A 106 -3.86 -4.18 2.61
CA ALA A 106 -2.98 -3.07 2.28
C ALA A 106 -3.51 -1.75 2.84
N PHE A 107 -2.61 -0.87 3.26
CA PHE A 107 -2.91 0.51 3.62
C PHE A 107 -1.96 1.47 2.91
N TYR A 108 -2.31 2.76 2.87
CA TYR A 108 -1.47 3.80 2.25
C TYR A 108 -0.41 4.27 3.25
N PRO A 109 0.77 4.71 2.77
CA PRO A 109 1.64 5.52 3.61
C PRO A 109 0.96 6.86 3.89
N THR A 110 1.14 7.42 5.08
CA THR A 110 0.65 8.76 5.42
C THR A 110 1.76 9.81 5.45
N ASP A 111 1.45 11.05 5.11
CA ASP A 111 2.33 12.18 5.43
C ASP A 111 2.24 12.55 6.93
N ASN A 112 3.03 13.54 7.34
CA ASN A 112 3.05 14.03 8.72
C ASN A 112 1.77 14.79 9.15
N THR A 113 0.82 15.02 8.23
CA THR A 113 -0.51 15.57 8.53
C THR A 113 -1.56 14.47 8.74
N GLY A 114 -1.21 13.21 8.40
CA GLY A 114 -2.10 12.06 8.44
C GLY A 114 -2.94 11.90 7.18
N ALA A 115 -2.62 12.61 6.09
CA ALA A 115 -3.18 12.36 4.77
C ALA A 115 -2.47 11.17 4.12
N ASP A 116 -3.21 10.36 3.37
CA ASP A 116 -2.65 9.25 2.60
C ASP A 116 -1.82 9.81 1.42
N ASN A 117 -0.57 9.37 1.31
CA ASN A 117 0.29 9.64 0.18
C ASN A 117 -0.21 8.83 -1.04
N VAL A 118 -0.86 9.52 -1.97
CA VAL A 118 -1.48 8.93 -3.16
C VAL A 118 -0.43 8.46 -4.16
N LEU A 119 -0.24 7.14 -4.24
CA LEU A 119 0.68 6.48 -5.18
C LEU A 119 -0.03 5.77 -6.32
N GLY A 120 -1.37 5.78 -6.31
CA GLY A 120 -2.27 5.15 -7.26
C GLY A 120 -3.72 5.43 -6.88
N ARG A 121 -4.66 4.90 -7.66
CA ARG A 121 -6.10 5.22 -7.60
C ARG A 121 -6.77 4.76 -6.31
N TYR A 122 -6.53 3.50 -5.97
CA TYR A 122 -7.04 2.81 -4.79
C TYR A 122 -6.12 1.60 -4.54
N ILE A 123 -6.20 1.02 -3.35
CA ILE A 123 -5.53 -0.24 -3.01
C ILE A 123 -6.55 -1.33 -2.74
N TYR A 124 -6.16 -2.58 -2.95
CA TYR A 124 -7.02 -3.73 -2.64
C TYR A 124 -6.77 -4.22 -1.22
N LYS A 125 -7.85 -4.52 -0.51
CA LYS A 125 -7.86 -5.26 0.75
C LYS A 125 -7.78 -6.76 0.47
N ASN A 126 -7.55 -7.55 1.52
CA ASN A 126 -7.42 -9.00 1.40
C ASN A 126 -8.69 -9.68 0.88
N ASP A 127 -9.86 -9.12 1.19
CA ASP A 127 -11.16 -9.59 0.71
C ASP A 127 -11.48 -9.20 -0.75
N GLY A 128 -10.56 -8.50 -1.43
CA GLY A 128 -10.73 -8.00 -2.79
C GLY A 128 -11.54 -6.71 -2.91
N SER A 129 -12.07 -6.17 -1.79
CA SER A 129 -12.62 -4.82 -1.78
C SER A 129 -11.50 -3.79 -1.92
N ILE A 130 -11.85 -2.56 -2.30
CA ILE A 130 -10.87 -1.48 -2.43
C ILE A 130 -10.92 -0.52 -1.24
N LYS A 131 -9.81 0.19 -1.02
CA LYS A 131 -9.71 1.35 -0.14
C LYS A 131 -9.24 2.54 -0.97
N TYR A 132 -9.99 3.64 -0.92
CA TYR A 132 -9.56 4.93 -1.44
C TYR A 132 -8.57 5.59 -0.49
N PRO A 133 -7.61 6.37 -1.00
CA PRO A 133 -6.77 7.18 -0.13
C PRO A 133 -7.61 8.24 0.57
N LEU A 134 -7.23 8.62 1.79
CA LEU A 134 -7.86 9.67 2.57
C LEU A 134 -7.05 10.97 2.52
N ASN A 135 -7.73 12.12 2.47
CA ASN A 135 -7.07 13.41 2.67
C ASN A 135 -6.78 13.68 4.17
N GLN A 136 -6.19 14.84 4.48
CA GLN A 136 -5.84 15.23 5.86
C GLN A 136 -7.09 15.29 6.78
N GLU A 137 -8.25 15.68 6.24
CA GLU A 137 -9.53 15.71 6.95
C GLU A 137 -10.11 14.31 7.18
N GLY A 138 -9.56 13.26 6.56
CA GLY A 138 -10.02 11.88 6.68
C GLY A 138 -11.12 11.50 5.69
N TYR A 139 -11.36 12.30 4.65
CA TYR A 139 -12.32 11.99 3.58
C TYR A 139 -11.65 11.25 2.43
N PRO A 140 -12.37 10.30 1.78
CA PRO A 140 -11.83 9.59 0.62
C PRO A 140 -11.59 10.54 -0.55
N MET A 141 -10.48 10.32 -1.23
CA MET A 141 -10.07 10.98 -2.45
C MET A 141 -10.44 10.09 -3.63
N TYR A 142 -11.52 10.44 -4.32
CA TYR A 142 -11.93 9.76 -5.55
C TYR A 142 -11.07 10.23 -6.73
N GLU A 143 -11.03 9.44 -7.80
CA GLU A 143 -10.51 9.94 -9.08
C GLU A 143 -11.42 11.01 -9.63
N THR A 144 -10.92 11.91 -10.46
CA THR A 144 -11.75 12.90 -11.17
C THR A 144 -11.80 12.59 -12.66
N ASP A 145 -12.95 12.83 -13.29
CA ASP A 145 -13.05 12.82 -14.75
C ASP A 145 -12.30 14.03 -15.33
N ASP A 146 -11.36 13.81 -16.24
CA ASP A 146 -10.53 14.90 -16.81
C ASP A 146 -11.35 15.92 -17.63
N THR A 147 -12.58 15.59 -18.02
CA THR A 147 -13.45 16.45 -18.84
C THR A 147 -14.44 17.24 -17.99
N THR A 148 -15.10 16.59 -17.04
CA THR A 148 -16.13 17.23 -16.20
C THR A 148 -15.61 17.65 -14.84
N ASN A 149 -14.46 17.15 -14.41
CA ASN A 149 -13.91 17.31 -13.07
C ASN A 149 -14.83 16.76 -11.96
N ASP A 150 -15.77 15.88 -12.31
CA ASP A 150 -16.58 15.15 -11.34
C ASP A 150 -15.76 13.98 -10.74
N GLU A 151 -15.93 13.72 -9.45
CA GLU A 151 -15.34 12.58 -8.77
C GLU A 151 -15.97 11.26 -9.22
N LEU A 152 -15.18 10.23 -9.50
CA LEU A 152 -15.61 8.97 -10.08
C LEU A 152 -15.59 7.82 -9.07
N TYR A 153 -16.67 7.06 -9.07
CA TYR A 153 -16.72 5.78 -8.38
C TYR A 153 -15.99 4.69 -9.15
N SER A 154 -15.33 3.81 -8.41
CA SER A 154 -14.86 2.54 -8.97
C SER A 154 -15.98 1.51 -8.90
N ILE A 155 -16.15 0.74 -9.96
CA ILE A 155 -17.23 -0.22 -10.11
C ILE A 155 -16.64 -1.63 -10.05
N LYS A 156 -17.27 -2.51 -9.28
CA LYS A 156 -16.90 -3.93 -9.19
C LYS A 156 -17.31 -4.66 -10.47
N SER A 157 -16.77 -5.86 -10.67
CA SER A 157 -17.10 -6.68 -11.83
C SER A 157 -18.59 -7.09 -11.91
N ASP A 158 -19.30 -7.07 -10.78
CA ASP A 158 -20.74 -7.34 -10.70
C ASP A 158 -21.62 -6.10 -10.97
N GLY A 159 -21.01 -4.95 -11.27
CA GLY A 159 -21.70 -3.68 -11.50
C GLY A 159 -22.03 -2.88 -10.23
N SER A 160 -21.73 -3.40 -9.04
CA SER A 160 -21.91 -2.65 -7.79
C SER A 160 -20.80 -1.62 -7.58
N ILE A 161 -21.10 -0.59 -6.78
CA ILE A 161 -20.17 0.51 -6.49
C ILE A 161 -19.22 0.12 -5.36
N ASN A 162 -17.96 0.52 -5.48
CA ASN A 162 -17.07 0.60 -4.35
C ASN A 162 -17.23 1.97 -3.68
N TRP A 163 -17.72 1.93 -2.44
CA TRP A 163 -17.93 3.14 -1.66
C TRP A 163 -16.63 3.56 -0.97
N GLY A 164 -16.31 4.85 -1.05
CA GLY A 164 -15.34 5.45 -0.14
C GLY A 164 -15.95 5.61 1.23
N VAL A 165 -15.10 5.46 2.25
CA VAL A 165 -15.47 5.66 3.65
C VAL A 165 -14.48 6.63 4.27
N ASP A 166 -14.95 7.46 5.20
CA ASP A 166 -14.10 8.33 6.00
C ASP A 166 -13.33 7.54 7.08
N ARG A 167 -12.54 8.26 7.90
CA ARG A 167 -11.74 7.67 8.97
C ARG A 167 -12.60 7.02 10.07
N GLU A 168 -13.82 7.50 10.28
CA GLU A 168 -14.80 6.90 11.20
C GLU A 168 -15.56 5.70 10.61
N GLY A 169 -15.40 5.45 9.30
CA GLY A 169 -16.06 4.37 8.58
C GLY A 169 -17.44 4.73 8.02
N ASN A 170 -17.80 6.01 7.99
CA ASN A 170 -19.02 6.47 7.34
C ASN A 170 -18.81 6.51 5.83
N GLN A 171 -19.83 6.11 5.08
CA GLN A 171 -19.84 6.19 3.64
C GLN A 171 -19.87 7.67 3.18
N ILE A 172 -18.97 8.00 2.27
CA ILE A 172 -18.91 9.32 1.62
C ILE A 172 -19.28 9.17 0.14
N TYR A 173 -19.90 10.20 -0.42
CA TYR A 173 -20.30 10.23 -1.82
C TYR A 173 -19.30 11.02 -2.64
N ALA A 174 -19.14 10.60 -3.89
CA ALA A 174 -18.42 11.35 -4.88
C ALA A 174 -19.18 12.65 -5.17
N LYS A 175 -18.43 13.70 -5.46
CA LYS A 175 -18.91 15.06 -5.71
C LYS A 175 -18.73 15.44 -7.17
N LYS A 176 -19.63 16.27 -7.65
CA LYS A 176 -19.45 16.95 -8.93
C LYS A 176 -18.45 18.08 -8.80
N GLU A 177 -18.03 18.65 -9.94
CA GLU A 177 -17.17 19.85 -9.96
C GLU A 177 -17.75 21.00 -9.12
N ASN A 178 -19.08 21.15 -9.10
CA ASN A 178 -19.75 22.19 -8.31
C ASN A 178 -19.81 21.89 -6.79
N GLY A 179 -19.26 20.76 -6.34
CA GLY A 179 -19.23 20.32 -4.95
C GLY A 179 -20.47 19.52 -4.50
N ASP A 180 -21.50 19.39 -5.34
CA ASP A 180 -22.69 18.61 -5.00
C ASP A 180 -22.36 17.12 -4.96
N GLU A 181 -22.66 16.48 -3.83
CA GLU A 181 -22.64 15.02 -3.74
C GLU A 181 -23.65 14.42 -4.69
N TYR A 182 -23.28 13.30 -5.32
CA TYR A 182 -24.19 12.61 -6.21
C TYR A 182 -24.17 11.10 -6.01
N TYR A 183 -25.39 10.55 -6.03
CA TYR A 183 -25.57 9.12 -6.12
C TYR A 183 -25.41 8.68 -7.58
N PRO A 184 -24.62 7.62 -7.84
CA PRO A 184 -24.53 7.06 -9.18
C PRO A 184 -25.90 6.49 -9.56
N ARG A 185 -26.58 7.15 -10.50
CA ARG A 185 -27.79 6.61 -11.11
C ARG A 185 -27.33 5.47 -12.03
N MET A 186 -27.89 4.26 -11.86
CA MET A 186 -27.50 3.00 -12.56
C MET A 186 -27.48 3.04 -14.12
N GLY A 187 -27.59 4.20 -14.76
CA GLY A 187 -27.51 4.38 -16.22
C GLY A 187 -26.38 5.30 -16.72
N ASN A 188 -25.68 6.05 -15.85
CA ASN A 188 -24.59 6.96 -16.24
C ASN A 188 -23.29 6.59 -15.53
N LEU A 189 -22.88 5.33 -15.65
CA LEU A 189 -21.60 4.85 -15.15
C LEU A 189 -20.55 5.10 -16.25
N HIS A 190 -19.74 6.14 -16.09
CA HIS A 190 -18.55 6.33 -16.93
C HIS A 190 -17.49 5.31 -16.52
N ALA A 191 -17.58 4.10 -17.08
CA ALA A 191 -16.42 3.23 -17.15
C ALA A 191 -15.45 3.86 -18.15
N THR A 192 -14.50 4.68 -17.68
CA THR A 192 -13.41 5.13 -18.54
C THR A 192 -12.65 3.90 -19.03
N ASN A 193 -12.83 3.60 -20.31
CA ASN A 193 -12.20 2.52 -21.05
C ASN A 193 -10.68 2.80 -21.16
N TRP A 194 -9.94 2.55 -20.08
CA TRP A 194 -8.47 2.58 -20.08
C TRP A 194 -7.84 1.27 -19.60
N VAL A 195 -8.65 0.30 -19.17
CA VAL A 195 -8.19 -1.03 -18.73
C VAL A 195 -7.62 -1.87 -19.89
N HIS A 196 -7.83 -1.47 -21.15
CA HIS A 196 -7.39 -2.26 -22.30
C HIS A 196 -5.90 -2.14 -22.66
N LEU A 197 -5.14 -1.15 -22.15
CA LEU A 197 -3.72 -1.01 -22.53
C LEU A 197 -2.71 -1.68 -21.58
N ASN A 198 -3.06 -1.96 -20.31
CA ASN A 198 -2.11 -2.55 -19.36
C ASN A 198 -2.31 -4.05 -19.09
N MET A 199 -3.40 -4.67 -19.57
CA MET A 199 -3.57 -6.13 -19.47
C MET A 199 -2.73 -6.92 -20.49
N LEU A 200 -2.37 -6.29 -21.62
CA LEU A 200 -1.44 -6.89 -22.60
C LEU A 200 0.00 -7.01 -22.08
N ALA A 201 0.39 -6.21 -21.07
CA ALA A 201 1.72 -6.23 -20.49
C ALA A 201 1.91 -7.29 -19.38
N LEU A 202 0.84 -7.98 -18.95
CA LEU A 202 0.88 -8.95 -17.83
C LEU A 202 0.53 -10.40 -18.21
N GLY A 203 0.40 -10.72 -19.50
CA GLY A 203 0.38 -12.12 -19.97
C GLY A 203 -0.79 -12.98 -19.45
N MET A 204 -1.91 -12.37 -19.08
CA MET A 204 -3.13 -13.10 -18.71
C MET A 204 -4.11 -13.11 -19.88
N GLU A 205 -3.97 -14.11 -20.76
CA GLU A 205 -4.95 -14.42 -21.81
C GLU A 205 -6.22 -14.98 -21.18
N LYS A 206 -7.26 -14.15 -21.03
CA LYS A 206 -8.66 -14.59 -21.24
C LYS A 206 -9.39 -13.50 -22.01
N SER A 207 -9.68 -13.82 -23.26
CA SER A 207 -10.42 -12.98 -24.19
C SER A 207 -11.82 -12.66 -23.68
N TYR A 208 -12.14 -11.36 -23.59
CA TYR A 208 -13.52 -10.90 -23.56
C TYR A 208 -13.62 -9.64 -24.45
N SER A 209 -14.46 -9.74 -25.49
CA SER A 209 -14.69 -8.71 -26.49
C SER A 209 -15.96 -7.92 -26.12
N PRO A 210 -15.91 -6.59 -25.93
CA PRO A 210 -17.11 -5.81 -25.68
C PRO A 210 -17.55 -5.12 -26.98
N TRP A 211 -18.39 -5.81 -27.75
CA TRP A 211 -19.34 -5.15 -28.66
C TRP A 211 -20.74 -5.56 -28.24
N MET A 212 -21.32 -4.83 -27.27
CA MET A 212 -22.76 -4.78 -27.11
C MET A 212 -23.17 -3.36 -26.72
N HIS A 213 -23.50 -2.57 -27.73
CA HIS A 213 -24.43 -1.45 -27.59
C HIS A 213 -25.78 -2.07 -27.21
N MET A 214 -26.26 -1.82 -26.00
CA MET A 214 -27.60 -2.19 -25.58
C MET A 214 -28.43 -0.91 -25.45
N GLU A 215 -29.09 -0.50 -26.55
CA GLU A 215 -30.21 0.43 -26.47
C GLU A 215 -31.40 -0.31 -25.88
N MET A 216 -31.76 0.01 -24.62
CA MET A 216 -33.06 -0.34 -24.08
C MET A 216 -34.02 0.83 -24.31
N LYS A 217 -34.94 0.65 -25.26
CA LYS A 217 -36.14 1.50 -25.39
C LYS A 217 -37.10 1.15 -24.24
N ALA A 218 -37.51 2.17 -23.50
CA ALA A 218 -38.56 2.06 -22.49
C ALA A 218 -39.91 1.71 -23.17
N ILE A 219 -40.68 0.80 -22.55
CA ILE A 219 -42.08 0.48 -22.88
C ILE A 219 -42.99 1.44 -22.11
#